data_AF-A0A6I4SRD1-F1
#
_entry.id   AF-A0A6I4SRD1-F1
#
_cell.length_a   1.000
_cell.length_b   1.000
_cell.length_c   1.000
_cell.angle_alpha   90.00
_cell.angle_beta   90.00
_cell.angle_gamma   90.00
#
_symmetry.space_group_name_H-M   'P 1'
#
loop_
_entity.id
_entity.type
_entity.pdbx_description
1 polymer ?
#
loop_
_entity_poly.entity_id
_entity_poly.type
_entity_poly.pdbx_seq_one_letter_code
_entity_poly.pdbx_strand_id
1 'polypeptide(L)'
;MSGSRFQPGQSGNPGGRPRKPRRPNVSAFEIILDKTLVITQNGKSREASVEEALQQQTLKDALAGKRMAIRKVLKMIEKREAELAKKNAAPRHRIELKHHHHSDNANEALRILGIAEPEPEFPTRWKVHAWATQAALSRPGRKKFDRREVDSIKFFTFDPDTLKWPRGKIA
;
A
#
# COMPACT_ATOMS: atom_id res chain seq x y z
N MET A 1 -65.37 17.07 8.06
CA MET A 1 -64.25 17.58 8.89
C MET A 1 -63.26 16.44 9.10
N SER A 2 -62.31 16.32 8.17
CA SER A 2 -60.87 16.58 8.35
C SER A 2 -60.15 15.48 9.13
N GLY A 3 -59.45 14.61 8.38
CA GLY A 3 -58.63 13.54 8.91
C GLY A 3 -57.47 14.08 9.75
N SER A 4 -57.37 13.58 10.98
CA SER A 4 -56.35 13.92 11.97
C SER A 4 -55.00 13.22 11.74
N ARG A 5 -54.62 12.96 10.48
CA ARG A 5 -53.29 12.45 10.16
C ARG A 5 -52.38 13.62 9.80
N PHE A 6 -51.30 13.77 10.54
CA PHE A 6 -50.25 14.75 10.25
C PHE A 6 -49.74 14.58 8.82
N GLN A 7 -49.55 15.70 8.11
CA GLN A 7 -48.90 15.73 6.80
C GLN A 7 -47.46 15.17 6.94
N PRO A 8 -46.93 14.45 5.92
CA PRO A 8 -45.55 13.98 5.94
C PRO A 8 -44.58 15.15 6.19
N GLY A 9 -43.82 15.10 7.28
CA GLY A 9 -42.89 16.17 7.70
C GLY A 9 -43.42 17.15 8.76
N GLN A 10 -44.70 17.04 9.15
CA GLN A 10 -45.35 17.91 10.15
C GLN A 10 -45.67 17.23 11.50
N SER A 11 -45.05 16.08 11.80
CA SER A 11 -45.14 15.52 13.15
C SER A 11 -44.27 16.32 14.12
N GLY A 12 -44.69 16.49 15.38
CA GLY A 12 -43.96 17.21 16.43
C GLY A 12 -42.56 16.66 16.79
N ASN A 13 -42.11 15.61 16.10
CA ASN A 13 -40.72 15.16 16.09
C ASN A 13 -40.24 14.95 14.64
N PRO A 14 -39.81 16.02 13.94
CA PRO A 14 -39.33 15.93 12.56
C PRO A 14 -38.15 14.97 12.38
N GLY A 15 -37.36 14.73 13.43
CA GLY A 15 -36.24 13.78 13.44
C GLY A 15 -36.63 12.33 13.75
N GLY A 16 -37.90 12.05 14.04
CA GLY A 16 -38.37 10.73 14.46
C GLY A 16 -37.84 10.31 15.84
N ARG A 17 -38.32 9.17 16.35
CA ARG A 17 -37.84 8.61 17.62
C ARG A 17 -36.30 8.48 17.58
N PRO A 18 -35.55 9.06 18.54
CA PRO A 18 -34.11 8.93 18.58
C PRO A 18 -33.73 7.45 18.50
N ARG A 19 -32.87 7.09 17.54
CA ARG A 19 -32.37 5.72 17.44
C ARG A 19 -31.67 5.40 18.76
N LYS A 20 -32.06 4.29 19.39
CA LYS A 20 -31.42 3.81 20.63
C LYS A 20 -29.90 3.81 20.38
N PRO A 21 -29.09 4.47 21.21
CA PRO A 21 -27.65 4.47 21.01
C PRO A 21 -27.21 3.01 20.94
N ARG A 22 -26.48 2.66 19.88
CA ARG A 22 -25.82 1.35 19.81
C ARG A 22 -24.98 1.25 21.07
N ARG A 23 -25.26 0.27 21.93
CA ARG A 23 -24.38 -0.01 23.06
C ARG A 23 -22.98 -0.17 22.48
N PRO A 24 -21.93 0.41 23.10
CA PRO A 24 -20.58 0.06 22.70
C PRO A 24 -20.49 -1.47 22.74
N ASN A 25 -19.96 -2.08 21.68
CA ASN A 25 -19.76 -3.53 21.61
C ASN A 25 -18.64 -3.92 22.58
N VAL A 26 -18.86 -3.72 23.88
CA VAL A 26 -17.94 -4.18 24.92
C VAL A 26 -18.18 -5.67 25.05
N SER A 27 -17.15 -6.45 24.75
CA SER A 27 -17.23 -7.90 24.84
C SER A 27 -17.42 -8.28 26.31
N ALA A 28 -18.28 -9.27 26.60
CA ALA A 28 -18.39 -9.81 27.96
C ALA A 28 -17.02 -10.31 28.49
N PHE A 29 -16.12 -10.70 27.58
CA PHE A 29 -14.75 -11.07 27.92
C PHE A 29 -13.90 -9.90 28.36
N GLU A 30 -14.04 -8.69 27.78
CA GLU A 30 -13.29 -7.51 28.23
C GLU A 30 -13.63 -7.19 29.68
N ILE A 31 -14.91 -7.23 30.03
CA ILE A 31 -15.38 -7.01 31.41
C ILE A 31 -14.79 -8.03 32.39
N ILE A 32 -14.58 -9.28 31.95
CA ILE A 32 -14.01 -10.34 32.79
C ILE A 32 -12.50 -10.19 32.88
N LEU A 33 -11.82 -9.87 31.78
CA LEU A 33 -10.37 -9.74 31.72
C LEU A 33 -9.86 -8.51 32.49
N ASP A 34 -10.66 -7.45 32.57
CA ASP A 34 -10.38 -6.25 33.36
C ASP A 34 -10.50 -6.46 34.88
N LYS A 35 -11.06 -7.59 35.34
CA LYS A 35 -11.12 -7.90 36.78
C LYS A 35 -9.74 -8.24 37.31
N THR A 36 -9.52 -7.94 38.60
CA THR A 36 -8.30 -8.30 39.33
C THR A 36 -8.54 -9.53 40.20
N LEU A 37 -7.48 -10.33 40.35
CA LEU A 37 -7.40 -11.52 41.19
C LEU A 37 -6.13 -11.42 42.06
N VAL A 38 -6.19 -11.94 43.28
CA VAL A 38 -5.01 -12.08 44.13
C VAL A 38 -4.28 -13.35 43.72
N ILE A 39 -3.04 -13.21 43.23
CA ILE A 39 -2.15 -14.31 42.88
C ILE A 39 -0.96 -14.37 43.84
N THR A 40 -0.46 -15.57 44.11
CA THR A 40 0.78 -15.76 44.89
C THR A 40 1.95 -15.96 43.94
N GLN A 41 2.92 -15.04 43.97
CA GLN A 41 4.12 -15.07 43.15
C GLN A 41 5.35 -15.00 44.07
N ASN A 42 6.24 -15.98 43.97
CA ASN A 42 7.46 -16.06 44.80
C ASN A 42 7.18 -15.93 46.31
N GLY A 43 6.08 -16.53 46.78
CA GLY A 43 5.67 -16.51 48.19
C GLY A 43 5.01 -15.20 48.67
N LYS A 44 4.80 -14.22 47.78
CA LYS A 44 4.10 -12.97 48.10
C LYS A 44 2.75 -12.89 47.37
N SER A 45 1.71 -12.48 48.08
CA SER A 45 0.40 -12.20 47.48
C SER A 45 0.41 -10.85 46.78
N ARG A 46 -0.07 -10.82 45.54
CA ARG A 46 -0.13 -9.62 44.69
C ARG A 46 -1.43 -9.63 43.90
N GLU A 47 -2.04 -8.47 43.72
CA GLU A 47 -3.16 -8.30 42.78
C GLU A 47 -2.65 -8.23 41.33
N ALA A 48 -3.26 -9.01 40.45
CA ALA A 48 -2.99 -9.06 39.01
C ALA A 48 -4.31 -9.16 38.24
N SER A 49 -4.33 -8.76 36.97
CA SER A 49 -5.53 -8.95 36.13
C SER A 49 -5.77 -10.43 35.83
N VAL A 50 -7.01 -10.80 35.47
CA VAL A 50 -7.33 -12.16 35.01
C VAL A 50 -6.45 -12.54 33.80
N GLU A 51 -6.22 -11.60 32.88
CA GLU A 51 -5.38 -11.84 31.72
C GLU A 51 -3.93 -12.14 32.14
N GLU A 52 -3.34 -11.33 33.01
CA GLU A 52 -1.96 -11.54 33.49
C GLU A 52 -1.83 -12.89 34.19
N ALA A 53 -2.77 -13.22 35.08
CA ALA A 53 -2.77 -14.49 35.81
C ALA A 53 -2.83 -15.70 34.84
N LEU A 54 -3.68 -15.63 33.81
CA LEU A 54 -3.81 -16.69 32.81
C LEU A 54 -2.52 -16.86 31.98
N GLN A 55 -1.89 -15.75 31.58
CA GLN A 55 -0.62 -15.77 30.85
C GLN A 55 0.50 -16.38 31.70
N GLN A 56 0.60 -15.99 32.98
CA GLN A 56 1.59 -16.54 33.91
C GLN A 56 1.38 -18.04 34.14
N GLN A 57 0.14 -18.49 34.33
CA GLN A 57 -0.16 -19.92 34.49
C GLN A 57 0.18 -20.71 33.23
N THR A 58 -0.14 -20.17 32.05
CA THR A 58 0.20 -20.79 30.76
C THR A 58 1.72 -20.91 30.59
N LEU A 59 2.48 -19.90 31.02
CA LEU A 59 3.94 -19.94 31.00
C LEU A 59 4.49 -21.01 31.95
N LYS A 60 3.99 -21.08 33.19
CA LYS A 60 4.38 -22.12 34.16
C LYS A 60 4.13 -23.52 33.60
N ASP A 61 2.97 -23.73 33.00
CA ASP A 61 2.58 -25.00 32.37
C ASP A 61 3.46 -25.36 31.16
N ALA A 62 3.86 -24.36 30.37
CA ALA A 62 4.78 -24.55 29.27
C ALA A 62 6.18 -24.95 29.75
N LEU A 63 6.70 -24.29 30.79
CA LEU A 63 7.99 -24.62 31.41
C LEU A 63 7.97 -26.01 32.07
N ALA A 64 6.81 -26.46 32.55
CA ALA A 64 6.60 -27.81 33.06
C ALA A 64 6.49 -28.87 31.94
N GLY A 65 6.62 -28.50 30.66
CA GLY A 65 6.66 -29.44 29.54
C GLY A 65 5.31 -29.75 28.88
N LYS A 66 4.21 -29.09 29.28
CA LYS A 66 2.89 -29.36 28.66
C LYS A 66 2.87 -28.85 27.21
N ARG A 67 2.82 -29.78 26.25
CA ARG A 67 2.89 -29.49 24.80
C ARG A 67 1.91 -28.41 24.31
N MET A 68 0.67 -28.42 24.81
CA MET A 68 -0.34 -27.42 24.41
C MET A 68 -0.02 -26.01 24.93
N ALA A 69 0.50 -25.91 26.15
CA ALA A 69 0.92 -24.63 26.73
C ALA A 69 2.15 -24.09 25.99
N ILE A 70 3.13 -24.95 25.68
CA ILE A 70 4.30 -24.58 24.86
C ILE A 70 3.87 -23.97 23.52
N ARG A 71 2.97 -24.64 22.79
CA ARG A 71 2.44 -24.12 21.52
C ARG A 71 1.76 -22.76 21.68
N LYS A 72 1.02 -22.57 22.78
CA LYS A 72 0.33 -21.31 23.04
C LYS A 72 1.31 -20.18 23.32
N VAL A 73 2.35 -20.42 24.13
CA VAL A 73 3.39 -19.43 24.44
C VAL A 73 4.18 -19.06 23.19
N LEU A 74 4.58 -20.04 22.36
CA LEU A 74 5.27 -19.75 21.10
C LEU A 74 4.44 -18.85 20.18
N LYS A 75 3.12 -19.08 20.09
CA LYS A 75 2.21 -18.22 19.33
C LYS A 75 2.10 -16.80 19.92
N MET A 76 2.14 -16.67 21.25
CA MET A 76 2.16 -15.36 21.90
C MET A 76 3.46 -14.60 21.59
N ILE A 77 4.60 -15.28 21.60
CA ILE A 77 5.91 -14.72 21.21
C ILE A 77 5.88 -14.26 19.76
N GLU A 78 5.44 -15.13 18.84
CA GLU A 78 5.33 -14.79 17.41
C GLU A 78 4.50 -13.54 17.18
N LYS A 79 3.33 -13.43 17.84
CA LYS A 79 2.47 -12.24 17.75
C LYS A 79 3.17 -10.99 18.28
N ARG A 80 3.87 -11.09 19.42
CA ARG A 80 4.64 -9.97 20.00
C ARG A 80 5.75 -9.50 19.06
N GLU A 81 6.52 -10.42 18.50
CA GLU A 81 7.61 -10.09 17.58
C GLU A 81 7.07 -9.45 16.29
N ALA A 82 5.94 -9.92 15.76
CA ALA A 82 5.29 -9.30 14.60
C ALA A 82 4.79 -7.87 14.91
N GLU A 83 4.29 -7.61 16.12
CA GLU A 83 3.88 -6.27 16.55
C GLU A 83 5.08 -5.34 16.77
N LEU A 84 6.17 -5.84 17.35
CA LEU A 84 7.42 -5.09 17.49
C LEU A 84 8.02 -4.74 16.12
N ALA A 85 8.03 -5.68 15.17
CA ALA A 85 8.47 -5.43 13.81
C ALA A 85 7.64 -4.37 13.09
N LYS A 86 6.32 -4.32 13.32
CA LYS A 86 5.44 -3.26 12.78
C LYS A 86 5.73 -1.90 13.40
N LYS A 87 5.97 -1.84 14.72
CA LYS A 87 6.32 -0.59 15.42
C LYS A 87 7.68 -0.07 15.00
N ASN A 88 8.63 -0.97 14.76
CA ASN A 88 9.99 -0.67 14.31
C ASN A 88 10.12 -0.60 12.78
N ALA A 89 9.01 -0.64 12.04
CA ALA A 89 9.07 -0.49 10.60
C ALA A 89 9.67 0.87 10.26
N ALA A 90 10.70 0.87 9.40
CA ALA A 90 11.36 2.10 8.98
C ALA A 90 10.32 3.14 8.52
N PRO A 91 10.47 4.41 8.90
CA PRO A 91 9.52 5.44 8.50
C PRO A 91 9.40 5.43 6.98
N ARG A 92 8.16 5.30 6.49
CA ARG A 92 7.88 5.47 5.06
C ARG A 92 8.25 6.90 4.72
N HIS A 93 9.27 7.08 3.90
CA HIS A 93 9.65 8.41 3.44
C HIS A 93 8.50 8.92 2.59
N ARG A 94 7.98 10.11 2.92
CA ARG A 94 6.94 10.74 2.11
C ARG A 94 7.56 11.04 0.76
N ILE A 95 7.07 10.37 -0.29
CA ILE A 95 7.50 10.66 -1.66
C ILE A 95 7.05 12.10 -1.96
N GLU A 96 8.00 13.01 -2.13
CA GLU A 96 7.73 14.35 -2.60
C GLU A 96 7.37 14.29 -4.08
N LEU A 97 6.09 14.50 -4.40
CA LEU A 97 5.66 14.68 -5.78
C LEU A 97 5.96 16.12 -6.20
N LYS A 98 6.90 16.30 -7.15
CA LYS A 98 7.21 17.60 -7.76
C LYS A 98 6.67 17.62 -9.18
N HIS A 99 5.95 18.68 -9.52
CA HIS A 99 5.47 18.92 -10.88
C HIS A 99 6.43 19.88 -11.58
N HIS A 100 7.00 19.46 -12.70
CA HIS A 100 7.85 20.28 -13.55
C HIS A 100 7.15 20.48 -14.90
N HIS A 101 7.09 21.72 -15.38
CA HIS A 101 6.46 22.08 -16.66
C HIS A 101 7.45 22.15 -17.84
N HIS A 102 8.70 21.72 -17.63
CA HIS A 102 9.73 21.71 -18.65
C HIS A 102 9.81 20.33 -19.31
N SER A 103 10.04 20.32 -20.62
CA SER A 103 10.12 19.11 -21.44
C SER A 103 11.38 18.26 -21.15
N ASP A 104 12.38 18.84 -20.50
CA ASP A 104 13.65 18.20 -20.15
C ASP A 104 13.59 17.39 -18.84
N ASN A 105 12.51 17.50 -18.06
CA ASN A 105 12.36 16.79 -16.79
C ASN A 105 12.47 15.26 -16.95
N ALA A 106 12.08 14.73 -18.10
CA ALA A 106 12.10 13.32 -18.42
C ALA A 106 13.49 12.85 -18.90
N ASN A 107 14.37 13.77 -19.32
CA ASN A 107 15.65 13.42 -19.92
C ASN A 107 16.52 12.60 -18.96
N GLU A 108 16.61 13.02 -17.70
CA GLU A 108 17.39 12.31 -16.69
C GLU A 108 16.85 10.89 -16.43
N ALA A 109 15.53 10.75 -16.36
CA ALA A 109 14.88 9.44 -16.23
C ALA A 109 15.13 8.57 -17.47
N LEU A 110 15.03 9.13 -18.68
CA LEU A 110 15.29 8.40 -19.92
C LEU A 110 16.75 7.94 -20.01
N ARG A 111 17.71 8.74 -19.53
CA ARG A 111 19.13 8.38 -19.41
C ARG A 111 19.35 7.25 -18.43
N ILE A 112 18.82 7.36 -17.21
CA ILE A 112 18.93 6.32 -16.17
C ILE A 112 18.34 4.98 -16.67
N LEU A 113 17.28 5.04 -17.47
CA LEU A 113 16.64 3.86 -18.05
C LEU A 113 17.32 3.34 -19.33
N GLY A 114 18.38 4.00 -19.81
CA GLY A 114 19.07 3.65 -21.06
C GLY A 114 18.18 3.75 -22.31
N ILE A 115 17.15 4.61 -22.26
CA ILE A 115 16.20 4.83 -23.35
C ILE A 115 16.73 5.90 -24.30
N ALA A 116 17.25 7.00 -23.75
CA ALA A 116 17.80 8.10 -24.53
C ALA A 116 19.00 8.72 -23.83
N GLU A 117 19.96 9.19 -24.62
CA GLU A 117 21.18 9.82 -24.15
C GLU A 117 21.52 11.03 -25.03
N PRO A 118 22.24 12.04 -24.48
CA PRO A 118 22.74 13.15 -25.28
C PRO A 118 23.76 12.65 -26.31
N GLU A 119 23.68 13.18 -27.52
CA GLU A 119 24.63 12.86 -28.58
C GLU A 119 26.05 13.36 -28.19
N PRO A 120 27.11 12.53 -28.30
CA PRO A 120 28.46 12.91 -27.87
C PRO A 120 28.99 14.19 -28.52
N GLU A 121 28.70 14.38 -29.81
CA GLU A 121 29.13 15.55 -30.59
C GLU A 121 28.23 16.77 -30.37
N PHE A 122 26.96 16.55 -29.99
CA PHE A 122 25.95 17.59 -29.82
C PHE A 122 25.17 17.37 -28.52
N PRO A 123 25.70 17.77 -27.35
CA PRO A 123 25.09 17.46 -26.05
C PRO A 123 23.67 18.04 -25.86
N THR A 124 23.30 19.05 -26.64
CA THR A 124 21.94 19.63 -26.65
C THR A 124 20.93 18.75 -27.38
N ARG A 125 21.39 17.80 -28.21
CA ARG A 125 20.55 16.87 -28.95
C ARG A 125 20.49 15.54 -28.23
N TRP A 126 19.28 15.13 -27.89
CA TRP A 126 19.02 13.81 -27.32
C TRP A 126 18.65 12.82 -28.41
N LYS A 127 19.25 11.64 -28.37
CA LYS A 127 18.94 10.53 -29.26
C LYS A 127 18.43 9.36 -28.45
N VAL A 128 17.44 8.67 -29.02
CA VAL A 128 16.86 7.45 -28.45
C VAL A 128 17.70 6.25 -28.91
N HIS A 129 17.91 5.27 -28.04
CA HIS A 129 18.61 4.05 -28.42
C HIS A 129 17.76 3.21 -29.39
N ALA A 130 18.42 2.53 -30.33
CA ALA A 130 17.79 1.68 -31.35
C ALA A 130 16.75 0.70 -30.77
N TRP A 131 17.04 0.08 -29.62
CA TRP A 131 16.13 -0.88 -28.98
C TRP A 131 14.80 -0.24 -28.58
N ALA A 132 14.83 0.98 -28.06
CA ALA A 132 13.64 1.70 -27.60
C ALA A 132 12.82 2.19 -28.79
N THR A 133 13.49 2.70 -29.83
CA THR A 133 12.85 3.05 -31.11
C THR A 133 12.22 1.82 -31.76
N GLN A 134 12.92 0.68 -31.80
CA GLN A 134 12.38 -0.58 -32.33
C GLN A 134 11.16 -1.05 -31.54
N ALA A 135 11.19 -0.96 -30.20
CA ALA A 135 10.06 -1.29 -29.35
C ALA A 135 8.85 -0.38 -29.64
N ALA A 136 9.08 0.91 -29.92
CA ALA A 136 8.03 1.84 -30.31
C ALA A 136 7.43 1.55 -31.70
N LEU A 137 8.28 1.19 -32.68
CA LEU A 137 7.88 0.82 -34.04
C LEU A 137 7.10 -0.50 -34.10
N SER A 138 7.41 -1.43 -33.21
CA SER A 138 6.79 -2.77 -33.16
C SER A 138 5.38 -2.76 -32.56
N ARG A 139 4.90 -1.63 -32.04
CA ARG A 139 3.57 -1.53 -31.42
C ARG A 139 2.45 -1.66 -32.47
N PRO A 140 1.43 -2.50 -32.25
CA PRO A 140 0.27 -2.59 -33.12
C PRO A 140 -0.54 -1.28 -33.13
N GLY A 141 -1.33 -1.05 -34.18
CA GLY A 141 -2.24 0.11 -34.28
C GLY A 141 -1.60 1.44 -34.68
N ARG A 142 -0.30 1.49 -35.02
CA ARG A 142 0.33 2.72 -35.56
C ARG A 142 -0.11 3.03 -36.99
N LYS A 143 -0.27 4.33 -37.29
CA LYS A 143 -0.51 4.89 -38.63
C LYS A 143 0.69 4.60 -39.57
N LYS A 144 0.51 4.81 -40.88
CA LYS A 144 1.62 4.81 -41.83
C LYS A 144 2.50 6.03 -41.56
N PHE A 145 3.80 5.85 -41.70
CA PHE A 145 4.82 6.89 -41.58
C PHE A 145 5.06 7.55 -42.94
N ASP A 146 5.07 8.87 -42.97
CA ASP A 146 5.57 9.61 -44.14
C ASP A 146 7.11 9.60 -44.17
N ARG A 147 7.72 9.88 -45.33
CA ARG A 147 9.17 9.93 -45.51
C ARG A 147 9.84 10.90 -44.51
N ARG A 148 9.22 12.05 -44.27
CA ARG A 148 9.71 13.05 -43.29
C ARG A 148 9.74 12.50 -41.87
N GLU A 149 8.75 11.69 -41.49
CA GLU A 149 8.71 11.06 -40.17
C GLU A 149 9.77 9.98 -40.06
N VAL A 150 9.96 9.18 -41.11
CA VAL A 150 11.04 8.18 -41.18
C VAL A 150 12.40 8.84 -41.02
N ASP A 151 12.66 9.93 -41.73
CA ASP A 151 13.92 10.67 -41.66
C ASP A 151 14.14 11.27 -40.27
N SER A 152 13.09 11.81 -39.67
CA SER A 152 13.13 12.33 -38.29
C SER A 152 13.44 11.22 -37.28
N ILE A 153 12.80 10.06 -37.39
CA ILE A 153 13.04 8.91 -36.51
C ILE A 153 14.48 8.43 -36.64
N LYS A 154 15.00 8.33 -37.87
CA LYS A 154 16.41 7.95 -38.11
C LYS A 154 17.36 8.98 -37.52
N PHE A 155 17.07 10.27 -37.71
CA PHE A 155 17.91 11.36 -37.21
C PHE A 155 18.02 11.38 -35.69
N PHE A 156 16.93 11.07 -34.97
CA PHE A 156 16.88 11.05 -33.50
C PHE A 156 17.12 9.66 -32.88
N THR A 157 17.59 8.68 -33.65
CA THR A 157 17.88 7.32 -33.14
C THR A 157 19.37 7.01 -33.28
N PHE A 158 19.97 6.40 -32.26
CA PHE A 158 21.29 5.79 -32.39
C PHE A 158 21.24 4.54 -33.26
N ASP A 159 22.25 4.34 -34.11
CA ASP A 159 22.35 3.20 -35.03
C ASP A 159 21.06 2.92 -35.83
N PRO A 160 20.52 3.92 -36.56
CA PRO A 160 19.20 3.84 -37.17
C PRO A 160 19.09 2.75 -38.25
N ASP A 161 20.21 2.30 -38.81
CA ASP A 161 20.27 1.23 -39.81
C ASP A 161 19.91 -0.15 -39.24
N THR A 162 19.93 -0.29 -37.91
CA THR A 162 19.50 -1.53 -37.22
C THR A 162 17.98 -1.68 -37.11
N LEU A 163 17.21 -0.63 -37.43
CA LEU A 163 15.77 -0.60 -37.27
C LEU A 163 15.04 -1.42 -38.34
N LYS A 164 14.13 -2.28 -37.89
CA LYS A 164 13.20 -3.05 -38.73
C LYS A 164 11.88 -2.30 -38.85
N TRP A 165 11.65 -1.76 -40.05
CA TRP A 165 10.43 -1.01 -40.35
C TRP A 165 9.22 -1.93 -40.59
N PRO A 166 8.03 -1.54 -40.12
CA PRO A 166 6.81 -2.30 -40.36
C PRO A 166 6.44 -2.32 -41.85
N ARG A 167 6.22 -3.51 -42.40
CA ARG A 167 5.87 -3.72 -43.82
C ARG A 167 4.59 -2.96 -44.20
N GLY A 168 4.61 -2.27 -45.35
CA GLY A 168 3.46 -1.55 -45.89
C GLY A 168 3.04 -0.28 -45.12
N LYS A 169 3.85 0.15 -44.15
CA LYS A 169 3.58 1.31 -43.29
C LYS A 169 4.52 2.49 -43.55
N ILE A 170 5.29 2.48 -44.62
CA ILE A 170 6.00 3.67 -45.11
C ILE A 170 5.27 4.12 -46.37
N ALA A 171 4.88 5.39 -46.43
CA ALA A 171 4.20 6.00 -47.57
C ALA A 171 5.17 6.43 -48.69
#